data_AF-A0A940QVD2-F1
#
_entry.id   AF-A0A940QVD2-F1
#
_cell.length_a   1.000
_cell.length_b   1.000
_cell.length_c   1.000
_cell.angle_alpha   90.00
_cell.angle_beta   90.00
_cell.angle_gamma   90.00
#
_symmetry.space_group_name_H-M   'P 1'
#
loop_
_entity.id
_entity.type
_entity.pdbx_description
1 polymer ?
#
loop_
_entity_poly.entity_id
_entity_poly.type
_entity_poly.pdbx_seq_one_letter_code
_entity_poly.pdbx_strand_id
1 'polypeptide(L)'
;LVDPDIAVAVDTSFAVSPDDGPKECGEMGKGPMIGISPSLSRNLSRELMKTAEENNIPYQSEPMAGLTGTNADQFSVSRAGVVTCIVSVPIRHMHSPAETADLKDIENTALLLAQYVRRVQRNA
;
A
#
# COMPACT_ATOMS: atom_id res chain seq x y z
N LEU A 1 2.12 -22.35 -12.45
CA LEU A 1 1.51 -21.01 -12.36
C LEU A 1 0.83 -20.89 -11.01
N VAL A 2 0.91 -19.73 -10.37
CA VAL A 2 0.28 -19.46 -9.06
C VAL A 2 -1.16 -18.99 -9.27
N ASP A 3 -2.06 -19.37 -8.36
CA ASP A 3 -3.48 -18.98 -8.33
C ASP A 3 -3.81 -18.40 -6.94
N PRO A 4 -3.51 -17.11 -6.71
CA PRO A 4 -3.63 -16.51 -5.38
C PRO A 4 -5.06 -16.04 -5.09
N ASP A 5 -5.52 -16.27 -3.86
CA ASP A 5 -6.78 -15.70 -3.37
C ASP A 5 -6.68 -14.18 -3.16
N ILE A 6 -5.51 -13.73 -2.68
CA ILE A 6 -5.21 -12.35 -2.32
C ILE A 6 -3.84 -11.98 -2.90
N ALA A 7 -3.74 -10.76 -3.46
CA ALA A 7 -2.49 -10.13 -3.85
C ALA A 7 -2.35 -8.77 -3.16
N VAL A 8 -1.21 -8.54 -2.51
CA VAL A 8 -0.85 -7.21 -1.99
C VAL A 8 0.38 -6.74 -2.77
N ALA A 9 0.21 -5.70 -3.58
CA ALA A 9 1.33 -5.03 -4.21
C ALA A 9 2.05 -4.18 -3.16
N VAL A 10 3.38 -4.30 -3.10
CA VAL A 10 4.22 -3.43 -2.28
C VAL A 10 4.97 -2.53 -3.25
N ASP A 11 4.74 -1.22 -3.13
CA ASP A 11 5.31 -0.23 -4.04
C ASP A 11 5.74 1.02 -3.26
N THR A 12 6.08 2.09 -3.96
CA THR A 12 6.36 3.40 -3.39
C THR A 12 5.27 4.41 -3.77
N SER A 13 5.14 5.47 -2.98
CA SER A 13 4.20 6.55 -3.26
C SER A 13 4.81 7.92 -2.92
N PHE A 14 4.15 8.99 -3.36
CA PHE A 14 4.64 10.35 -3.25
C PHE A 14 4.50 10.87 -1.83
N ALA A 15 5.63 11.24 -1.22
CA ALA A 15 5.66 12.02 0.00
C ALA A 15 5.79 13.51 -0.31
N VAL A 16 5.23 14.38 0.54
CA VAL A 16 5.32 15.84 0.38
C VAL A 16 6.79 16.28 0.29
N SER A 17 7.15 16.92 -0.81
CA SER A 17 8.44 17.60 -1.01
C SER A 17 8.24 19.12 -1.08
N PRO A 18 9.29 19.93 -0.87
CA PRO A 18 9.20 21.39 -0.99
C PRO A 18 8.68 21.88 -2.36
N ASP A 19 8.90 21.08 -3.41
CA ASP A 19 8.52 21.40 -4.79
C ASP A 19 7.10 20.88 -5.14
N ASP A 20 6.50 20.05 -4.29
CA ASP A 20 5.21 19.40 -4.54
C ASP A 20 4.06 20.11 -3.82
N GLY A 21 2.92 20.27 -4.51
CA GLY A 21 1.68 20.74 -3.89
C GLY A 21 1.09 19.66 -2.96
N PRO A 22 0.40 20.03 -1.86
CA PRO A 22 -0.06 19.08 -0.84
C PRO A 22 -1.24 18.19 -1.28
N LYS A 23 -1.64 18.21 -2.55
CA LYS A 23 -2.79 17.46 -3.01
C LYS A 23 -2.32 16.06 -3.39
N GLU A 24 -2.69 15.09 -2.56
CA GLU A 24 -2.52 13.65 -2.78
C GLU A 24 -1.15 13.04 -2.44
N CYS A 25 -0.33 13.73 -1.64
CA CYS A 25 0.93 13.18 -1.10
C CYS A 25 0.80 12.74 0.36
N GLY A 26 1.52 11.69 0.74
CA GLY A 26 1.73 11.29 2.14
C GLY A 26 2.83 12.09 2.83
N GLU A 27 3.02 11.85 4.12
CA GLU A 27 4.14 12.40 4.90
C GLU A 27 5.16 11.30 5.22
N MET A 28 6.45 11.62 5.10
CA MET A 28 7.51 10.72 5.58
C MET A 28 7.50 10.65 7.12
N GLY A 29 7.79 9.47 7.65
CA GLY A 29 7.79 9.16 9.09
C GLY A 29 6.40 8.96 9.69
N LYS A 30 5.34 8.90 8.87
CA LYS A 30 3.94 8.69 9.29
C LYS A 30 3.42 7.28 8.98
N GLY A 31 4.30 6.37 8.56
CA GLY A 31 4.00 4.96 8.32
C GLY A 31 3.56 4.65 6.89
N PRO A 32 3.34 3.35 6.59
CA PRO A 32 2.87 2.87 5.29
C PRO A 32 1.61 3.59 4.82
N MET A 33 1.52 3.76 3.51
CA MET A 33 0.33 4.28 2.86
C MET A 33 -0.51 3.11 2.33
N ILE A 34 -1.80 3.07 2.66
CA ILE A 34 -2.72 1.99 2.25
C ILE A 34 -3.63 2.51 1.15
N GLY A 35 -3.58 1.88 -0.02
CA GLY A 35 -4.29 2.32 -1.21
C GLY A 35 -5.81 2.18 -1.15
N ILE A 36 -6.48 3.20 -1.64
CA ILE A 36 -7.93 3.29 -1.82
C ILE A 36 -8.20 3.72 -3.26
N SER A 37 -8.60 2.76 -4.09
CA SER A 37 -8.88 2.97 -5.51
C SER A 37 -10.14 2.19 -5.91
N PRO A 38 -10.90 2.65 -6.92
CA PRO A 38 -11.94 1.85 -7.57
C PRO A 38 -11.45 0.51 -8.14
N SER A 39 -10.16 0.40 -8.46
CA SER A 39 -9.53 -0.83 -9.00
C SER A 39 -9.09 -1.83 -7.92
N LEU A 40 -9.13 -1.44 -6.64
CA LEU A 40 -8.66 -2.24 -5.52
C LEU A 40 -9.83 -2.74 -4.65
N SER A 41 -9.58 -3.82 -3.90
CA SER A 41 -10.54 -4.35 -2.94
C SER A 41 -10.66 -3.44 -1.72
N ARG A 42 -11.80 -2.74 -1.62
CA ARG A 42 -12.18 -1.95 -0.43
C ARG A 42 -12.17 -2.77 0.87
N ASN A 43 -12.48 -4.07 0.81
CA ASN A 43 -12.46 -4.93 1.99
C ASN A 43 -11.03 -5.18 2.45
N LEU A 44 -10.13 -5.50 1.51
CA LEU A 44 -8.73 -5.75 1.81
C LEU A 44 -8.02 -4.51 2.36
N SER A 45 -8.25 -3.33 1.78
CA SER A 45 -7.71 -2.07 2.32
C SER A 45 -8.17 -1.83 3.77
N ARG A 46 -9.46 -2.09 4.07
CA ARG A 46 -9.99 -1.96 5.44
C ARG A 46 -9.41 -2.99 6.41
N GLU A 47 -9.16 -4.22 5.95
CA GLU A 47 -8.50 -5.24 6.78
C GLU A 47 -7.06 -4.87 7.12
N LEU A 48 -6.32 -4.30 6.17
CA LEU A 48 -4.97 -3.78 6.41
C LEU A 48 -4.99 -2.61 7.40
N MET A 49 -5.90 -1.64 7.24
CA MET A 49 -6.07 -0.53 8.19
C MET A 49 -6.39 -1.04 9.60
N LYS A 50 -7.34 -1.97 9.72
CA LYS A 50 -7.70 -2.59 11.00
C LYS A 50 -6.52 -3.35 11.61
N THR A 51 -5.70 -4.02 10.79
CA THR A 51 -4.49 -4.71 11.24
C THR A 51 -3.47 -3.71 11.79
N ALA A 52 -3.29 -2.56 11.13
CA ALA A 52 -2.43 -1.50 11.62
C ALA A 52 -2.91 -0.94 12.97
N GLU A 53 -4.21 -0.66 13.09
CA GLU A 53 -4.85 -0.15 14.32
C GLU A 53 -4.67 -1.12 15.50
N GLU A 54 -5.00 -2.40 15.32
CA GLU A 54 -4.88 -3.43 16.37
C GLU A 54 -3.44 -3.64 16.85
N ASN A 55 -2.45 -3.36 16.00
CA ASN A 55 -1.03 -3.54 16.31
C ASN A 55 -0.31 -2.22 16.62
N ASN A 56 -1.03 -1.11 16.74
CA ASN A 56 -0.49 0.24 16.97
C ASN A 56 0.58 0.64 15.94
N ILE A 57 0.39 0.27 14.68
CA ILE A 57 1.26 0.63 13.57
C ILE A 57 0.72 1.92 12.95
N PRO A 58 1.50 3.02 12.85
CA PRO A 58 1.06 4.23 12.16
C PRO A 58 0.84 3.93 10.68
N TYR A 59 -0.19 4.51 10.08
CA TYR A 59 -0.47 4.35 8.66
C TYR A 59 -1.17 5.60 8.10
N GLN A 60 -1.19 5.70 6.78
CA GLN A 60 -1.83 6.79 6.04
C GLN A 60 -2.77 6.22 4.98
N SER A 61 -3.82 6.96 4.61
CA SER A 61 -4.66 6.61 3.47
C SER A 61 -4.07 7.15 2.17
N GLU A 62 -4.05 6.33 1.13
CA GLU A 62 -3.62 6.73 -0.21
C GLU A 62 -4.82 6.69 -1.18
N PRO A 63 -5.55 7.81 -1.34
CA PRO A 63 -6.63 7.89 -2.31
C PRO A 63 -6.07 7.96 -3.73
N MET A 64 -6.59 7.12 -4.62
CA MET A 64 -6.23 7.08 -6.03
C MET A 64 -7.51 7.20 -6.87
N ALA A 65 -7.58 8.20 -7.73
CA ALA A 65 -8.81 8.57 -8.46
C ALA A 65 -9.25 7.54 -9.54
N GLY A 66 -8.39 6.58 -9.89
CA GLY A 66 -8.65 5.58 -10.91
C GLY A 66 -7.70 4.39 -10.80
N LEU A 67 -7.03 4.05 -11.90
CA LEU A 67 -5.95 3.06 -11.89
C LEU A 67 -4.83 3.49 -10.93
N THR A 68 -4.16 2.51 -10.33
CA THR A 68 -3.05 2.75 -9.41
C THR A 68 -1.76 3.12 -10.13
N GLY A 69 -1.62 2.71 -11.40
CA GLY A 69 -0.37 2.83 -12.15
C GLY A 69 0.67 1.75 -11.78
N THR A 70 0.31 0.81 -10.91
CA THR A 70 1.22 -0.22 -10.37
C THR A 70 0.87 -1.61 -10.88
N ASN A 71 1.62 -2.64 -10.45
CA ASN A 71 1.26 -4.02 -10.76
C ASN A 71 -0.10 -4.45 -10.17
N ALA A 72 -0.64 -3.74 -9.18
CA ALA A 72 -1.95 -4.01 -8.61
C ALA A 72 -3.07 -3.95 -9.67
N ASP A 73 -2.96 -3.08 -10.67
CA ASP A 73 -3.94 -2.96 -11.75
C ASP A 73 -4.01 -4.23 -12.60
N GLN A 74 -2.88 -4.94 -12.75
CA GLN A 74 -2.82 -6.21 -13.48
C GLN A 74 -3.25 -7.39 -12.61
N PHE A 75 -2.93 -7.36 -11.31
CA PHE A 75 -3.34 -8.41 -10.38
C PHE A 75 -4.87 -8.47 -10.26
N SER A 76 -5.54 -7.33 -10.15
CA SER A 76 -6.99 -7.26 -9.95
C SER A 76 -7.80 -7.86 -11.11
N VAL A 77 -7.26 -7.82 -12.33
CA VAL A 77 -7.90 -8.37 -13.54
C VAL A 77 -7.34 -9.73 -13.97
N SER A 78 -6.36 -10.26 -13.25
CA SER A 78 -5.78 -11.57 -13.54
C SER A 78 -6.70 -12.70 -13.11
N ARG A 79 -6.67 -13.82 -13.85
CA ARG A 79 -7.49 -15.03 -13.57
C ARG A 79 -8.99 -14.70 -13.54
N ALA A 80 -9.69 -15.14 -12.49
CA ALA A 80 -11.09 -14.82 -12.25
C ALA A 80 -11.27 -13.49 -11.49
N GLY A 81 -10.20 -12.70 -11.34
CA GLY A 81 -10.13 -11.50 -10.53
C GLY A 81 -9.54 -11.81 -9.14
N VAL A 82 -8.28 -11.43 -8.93
CA VAL A 82 -7.60 -11.60 -7.63
C VAL A 82 -7.95 -10.44 -6.70
N VAL A 83 -8.29 -10.74 -5.45
CA VAL A 83 -8.55 -9.70 -4.43
C VAL A 83 -7.25 -8.93 -4.18
N THR A 84 -7.20 -7.69 -4.63
CA THR A 84 -5.94 -6.93 -4.70
C THR A 84 -5.98 -5.65 -3.87
N CYS A 85 -4.87 -5.31 -3.22
CA CYS A 85 -4.61 -4.03 -2.56
C CYS A 85 -3.14 -3.60 -2.79
N ILE A 86 -2.81 -2.37 -2.41
CA ILE A 86 -1.46 -1.81 -2.43
C ILE A 86 -1.09 -1.28 -1.05
N VAL A 87 0.15 -1.52 -0.64
CA VAL A 87 0.77 -0.90 0.53
C VAL A 87 2.05 -0.23 0.06
N SER A 88 2.12 1.10 0.21
CA SER A 88 3.18 1.92 -0.37
C SER A 88 4.10 2.50 0.71
N VAL A 89 5.39 2.59 0.41
CA VAL A 89 6.35 3.37 1.21
C VAL A 89 6.36 4.82 0.69
N PRO A 90 6.10 5.84 1.52
CA PRO A 90 6.22 7.23 1.11
C PRO A 90 7.70 7.59 0.83
N ILE A 91 7.98 8.09 -0.37
CA ILE A 91 9.31 8.52 -0.80
C ILE A 91 9.29 9.92 -1.40
N ARG A 92 10.45 10.58 -1.42
CA ARG A 92 10.70 11.80 -2.21
C ARG A 92 11.58 11.51 -3.41
N HIS A 93 11.39 12.32 -4.45
CA HIS A 93 12.18 12.29 -5.68
C HIS A 93 12.04 10.97 -6.47
N MET A 94 10.84 10.38 -6.48
CA MET A 94 10.51 9.17 -7.24
C MET A 94 10.95 9.29 -8.71
N HIS A 95 11.53 8.22 -9.26
CA HIS A 95 12.08 8.16 -10.62
C HIS A 95 13.29 9.08 -10.88
N SER A 96 13.90 9.65 -9.85
CA SER A 96 15.19 10.33 -9.97
C SER A 96 16.36 9.37 -9.71
N PRO A 97 17.62 9.75 -10.02
CA PRO A 97 18.78 8.94 -9.70
C PRO A 97 19.00 8.68 -8.20
N ALA A 98 18.38 9.47 -7.33
CA ALA A 98 18.50 9.35 -5.88
C ALA A 98 17.16 9.66 -5.19
N GLU A 99 16.53 8.62 -4.67
CA GLU A 99 15.29 8.72 -3.91
C GLU A 99 15.57 8.83 -2.40
N THR A 100 14.62 9.37 -1.65
CA THR A 100 14.73 9.48 -0.18
C THR A 100 13.53 8.86 0.49
N ALA A 101 13.77 7.97 1.45
CA ALA A 101 12.76 7.28 2.25
C ALA A 101 13.10 7.38 3.74
N ASP A 102 12.10 7.28 4.62
CA ASP A 102 12.30 7.13 6.06
C ASP A 102 12.41 5.63 6.40
N LEU A 103 13.45 5.24 7.11
CA LEU A 103 13.66 3.84 7.51
C LEU A 103 12.51 3.30 8.36
N LYS A 104 11.87 4.15 9.19
CA LYS A 104 10.73 3.75 10.01
C LYS A 104 9.50 3.43 9.16
N ASP A 105 9.32 4.11 8.02
CA ASP A 105 8.19 3.80 7.14
C ASP A 105 8.39 2.45 6.46
N ILE A 106 9.63 2.12 6.07
CA ILE A 106 9.99 0.80 5.53
C ILE A 106 9.75 -0.29 6.59
N GLU A 107 10.22 -0.08 7.82
CA GLU A 107 10.04 -1.02 8.93
C GLU A 107 8.55 -1.22 9.27
N ASN A 108 7.77 -0.15 9.37
CA ASN A 108 6.34 -0.21 9.64
C ASN A 108 5.57 -0.87 8.48
N THR A 109 5.99 -0.68 7.24
CA THR A 109 5.43 -1.36 6.06
C THR A 109 5.64 -2.87 6.17
N ALA A 110 6.87 -3.31 6.46
CA ALA A 110 7.17 -4.72 6.66
C ALA A 110 6.40 -5.32 7.85
N LEU A 111 6.29 -4.57 8.95
CA LEU A 111 5.56 -5.00 10.14
C LEU A 111 4.05 -5.14 9.87
N LEU A 112 3.44 -4.20 9.15
CA LEU A 112 2.03 -4.25 8.77
C LEU A 112 1.75 -5.51 7.95
N LEU A 113 2.56 -5.77 6.92
CA LEU A 113 2.40 -6.96 6.07
C LEU A 113 2.60 -8.25 6.87
N ALA A 114 3.60 -8.30 7.77
CA ALA A 114 3.83 -9.44 8.64
C ALA A 114 2.64 -9.71 9.56
N GLN A 115 2.06 -8.69 10.19
CA GLN A 115 0.88 -8.86 11.04
C GLN A 115 -0.36 -9.27 10.24
N TYR A 116 -0.53 -8.71 9.04
CA TYR A 116 -1.63 -9.09 8.16
C TYR A 116 -1.54 -10.56 7.76
N VAL A 117 -0.36 -11.03 7.34
CA VAL A 117 -0.14 -12.44 6.97
C VAL A 117 -0.39 -13.39 8.15
N ARG A 118 -0.06 -12.99 9.39
CA ARG A 118 -0.34 -13.81 10.58
C ARG A 118 -1.84 -13.90 10.90
N ARG A 119 -2.61 -12.90 10.49
CA ARG A 119 -4.06 -12.80 10.73
C ARG A 119 -4.87 -13.46 9.63
N VAL A 120 -4.46 -13.31 8.37
CA VAL A 120 -5.22 -13.81 7.23
C VAL A 120 -5.26 -15.33 7.28
N GLN A 121 -6.47 -15.87 7.31
CA GLN A 121 -6.68 -17.31 7.20
C GLN A 121 -6.97 -17.63 5.74
N ARG A 122 -6.47 -18.77 5.28
CA ARG A 122 -6.92 -19.32 4.00
C ARG A 122 -8.42 -19.55 4.10
N ASN A 123 -9.19 -18.95 3.19
CA ASN A 123 -10.53 -19.44 2.94
C ASN A 123 -10.36 -20.85 2.34
N ALA A 124 -10.85 -21.86 3.07
CA ALA A 124 -10.86 -23.25 2.61
C ALA A 124 -11.91 -23.46 1.53
#